data_AF-A0A4Q9RSF6-F1
#
_entry.id   AF-A0A4Q9RSF6-F1
#
_cell.length_a   1.000
_cell.length_b   1.000
_cell.length_c   1.000
_cell.angle_alpha   90.00
_cell.angle_beta   90.00
_cell.angle_gamma   90.00
#
_symmetry.space_group_name_H-M   'P 1'
#
loop_
_entity.id
_entity.type
_entity.pdbx_description
1 polymer ?
#
loop_
_entity_poly.entity_id
_entity_poly.type
_entity_poly.pdbx_seq_one_letter_code
_entity_poly.pdbx_strand_id
1 'polypeptide(L)'
;MIINITTSLNMKIKYLYILIVLVASTTLQSQTLKRKGMLGVMMQTLTDSIAIQNNFKVKTGVHITAVMPNSTFANLGVKQDDVLTKLNGSSVRTIQDVLAITGEMYEGDYIEAEFYSGNSKKIKSTALLGRPIETFENGDVTYGEVVYEGNVLRSILVTPKHKIKAPVVYFLQGYTCGTVETTTDDNPAKKLMSDWVNAGFAVYRVEKPGVGDSKSSKHCMQISFNEELTAFKEGYKDLLKQETIDTDNIFMFGHSMGGVIAPLLNDMKSPRGILTYGSIAQNWYDYMVDLYTIQPKHFGVSDAQIKEDNKINLKFNEDFLINKLSGSEILENEAYANFFRDNEVNFRQNQYIGRHFDFWQNLGDVNIPEAWTKVKTNVLAMYGEFDIQAISPKSAEKIADIVNKNGGKGEFIVVKKADHGFVNFDSMQHNAETLGNGTYMTHARDNYSVALGKESVKWMKAKVK
;
A
#
# COMPACT_ATOMS: atom_id res chain seq x y z
N MET A 1 76.84 -31.06 -41.01
CA MET A 1 77.43 -29.83 -41.58
C MET A 1 76.74 -28.65 -40.91
N ILE A 2 77.48 -27.92 -40.05
CA ILE A 2 77.21 -26.55 -39.54
C ILE A 2 75.92 -26.41 -38.68
N ILE A 3 75.94 -26.63 -37.35
CA ILE A 3 76.41 -25.79 -36.21
C ILE A 3 75.78 -24.39 -36.13
N ASN A 4 75.03 -24.11 -35.04
CA ASN A 4 75.15 -22.96 -34.10
C ASN A 4 73.81 -22.75 -33.35
N ILE A 5 73.69 -22.39 -32.07
CA ILE A 5 74.61 -22.05 -30.96
C ILE A 5 73.77 -22.04 -29.64
N THR A 6 74.37 -22.58 -28.57
CA THR A 6 74.28 -22.28 -27.10
C THR A 6 72.92 -21.98 -26.41
N THR A 7 72.45 -22.80 -25.46
CA THR A 7 72.71 -22.86 -23.99
C THR A 7 71.50 -22.37 -23.17
N SER A 8 71.01 -23.17 -22.22
CA SER A 8 71.04 -22.89 -20.76
C SER A 8 70.09 -23.80 -19.96
N LEU A 9 70.54 -24.12 -18.74
CA LEU A 9 69.85 -24.66 -17.55
C LEU A 9 68.41 -24.09 -17.39
N ASN A 10 67.42 -24.74 -16.80
CA ASN A 10 67.41 -25.32 -15.46
C ASN A 10 66.02 -25.94 -15.13
N MET A 11 65.97 -26.59 -13.95
CA MET A 11 64.81 -26.71 -13.04
C MET A 11 63.94 -27.98 -13.10
N LYS A 12 64.08 -28.79 -12.03
CA LYS A 12 63.26 -29.95 -11.69
C LYS A 12 62.01 -29.55 -10.90
N ILE A 13 60.94 -30.28 -11.20
CA ILE A 13 59.56 -30.18 -10.78
C ILE A 13 59.36 -30.52 -9.28
N LYS A 14 58.58 -29.70 -8.57
CA LYS A 14 57.83 -30.09 -7.36
C LYS A 14 56.36 -29.72 -7.58
N TYR A 15 55.49 -30.73 -7.54
CA TYR A 15 54.04 -30.59 -7.71
C TYR A 15 53.42 -29.85 -6.51
N LEU A 16 52.74 -28.74 -6.78
CA LEU A 16 51.94 -27.97 -5.84
C LEU A 16 50.46 -28.23 -6.18
N TYR A 17 49.72 -28.86 -5.28
CA TYR A 17 48.27 -28.96 -5.36
C TYR A 17 47.67 -27.57 -5.09
N ILE A 18 47.20 -26.89 -6.14
CA ILE A 18 46.42 -25.65 -6.02
C ILE A 18 44.98 -26.06 -5.75
N LEU A 19 44.53 -25.89 -4.50
CA LEU A 19 43.12 -25.90 -4.15
C LEU A 19 42.51 -24.59 -4.67
N ILE A 20 41.86 -24.64 -5.84
CA ILE A 20 41.07 -23.51 -6.35
C ILE A 20 39.79 -23.46 -5.51
N VAL A 21 39.80 -22.62 -4.48
CA VAL A 21 38.57 -22.20 -3.80
C VAL A 21 37.86 -21.24 -4.76
N LEU A 22 36.91 -21.77 -5.53
CA LEU A 22 35.89 -20.97 -6.18
C LEU A 22 35.06 -20.31 -5.08
N VAL A 23 35.47 -19.10 -4.67
CA VAL A 23 34.59 -18.20 -3.93
C VAL A 23 33.52 -17.78 -4.93
N ALA A 24 32.41 -18.53 -4.95
CA ALA A 24 31.19 -18.03 -5.55
C ALA A 24 30.81 -16.78 -4.75
N SER A 25 31.08 -15.61 -5.31
CA SER A 25 30.55 -14.35 -4.83
C SER A 25 29.03 -14.41 -5.02
N THR A 26 28.32 -15.00 -4.07
CA THR A 26 26.91 -14.72 -3.89
C THR A 26 26.86 -13.24 -3.54
N THR A 27 26.60 -12.39 -4.53
CA THR A 27 26.13 -11.04 -4.25
C THR A 27 24.81 -11.21 -3.52
N LEU A 28 24.88 -11.27 -2.18
CA LEU A 28 23.78 -10.85 -1.34
C LEU A 28 23.48 -9.43 -1.81
N GLN A 29 22.47 -9.26 -2.67
CA GLN A 29 21.87 -7.96 -2.92
C GLN A 29 21.23 -7.56 -1.59
N SER A 30 22.04 -7.04 -0.68
CA SER A 30 21.54 -6.22 0.41
C SER A 30 20.81 -5.07 -0.25
N GLN A 31 19.57 -4.84 0.15
CA GLN A 31 18.86 -3.63 -0.19
C GLN A 31 19.74 -2.41 0.15
N THR A 32 19.87 -1.48 -0.80
CA THR A 32 20.55 -0.18 -0.67
C THR A 32 19.62 0.91 -0.13
N LEU A 33 18.30 0.71 -0.23
CA LEU A 33 17.30 1.54 0.42
C LEU A 33 17.52 1.53 1.94
N LYS A 34 17.69 2.73 2.49
CA LYS A 34 17.80 2.92 3.93
C LYS A 34 16.42 2.84 4.55
N ARG A 35 16.35 2.25 5.75
CA ARG A 35 15.13 2.17 6.52
C ARG A 35 14.66 3.57 6.91
N LYS A 36 13.38 3.91 6.70
CA LYS A 36 12.81 5.17 7.20
C LYS A 36 12.82 5.20 8.72
N GLY A 37 13.03 6.39 9.27
CA GLY A 37 12.96 6.61 10.71
C GLY A 37 11.57 6.32 11.28
N MET A 38 11.54 5.82 12.51
CA MET A 38 10.33 5.61 13.31
C MET A 38 10.33 6.55 14.50
N LEU A 39 9.29 7.36 14.65
CA LEU A 39 9.14 8.24 15.81
C LEU A 39 8.65 7.47 17.05
N GLY A 40 7.65 6.59 16.85
CA GLY A 40 7.01 5.77 17.88
C GLY A 40 6.17 6.56 18.88
N VAL A 41 5.35 7.49 18.37
CA VAL A 41 4.41 8.29 19.16
C VAL A 41 3.04 8.31 18.52
N MET A 42 2.01 8.41 19.36
CA MET A 42 0.69 8.89 18.95
C MET A 42 0.60 10.37 19.27
N MET A 43 -0.03 11.12 18.38
CA MET A 43 -0.04 12.57 18.44
C MET A 43 -1.38 13.14 18.00
N GLN A 44 -1.72 14.29 18.58
CA GLN A 44 -2.80 15.15 18.13
C GLN A 44 -2.30 16.59 18.02
N THR A 45 -2.74 17.32 17.00
CA THR A 45 -2.45 18.76 16.91
C THR A 45 -3.03 19.46 18.14
N LEU A 46 -2.23 20.32 18.78
CA LEU A 46 -2.68 21.03 19.97
C LEU A 46 -3.68 22.12 19.59
N THR A 47 -4.87 22.08 20.18
CA THR A 47 -5.88 23.13 20.10
C THR A 47 -5.97 23.89 21.41
N ASP A 48 -6.56 25.08 21.39
CA ASP A 48 -6.79 25.87 22.62
C ASP A 48 -7.58 25.07 23.67
N SER A 49 -8.58 24.30 23.24
CA SER A 49 -9.37 23.45 24.13
C SER A 49 -8.52 22.37 24.80
N ILE A 50 -7.66 21.67 24.05
CA ILE A 50 -6.75 20.66 24.60
C ILE A 50 -5.73 21.32 25.54
N ALA A 51 -5.18 22.47 25.16
CA ALA A 51 -4.20 23.19 25.96
C ALA A 51 -4.78 23.63 27.31
N ILE A 52 -6.01 24.17 27.31
CA ILE A 52 -6.71 24.58 28.53
C ILE A 52 -7.04 23.36 29.40
N GLN A 53 -7.62 22.31 28.81
CA GLN A 53 -8.04 21.10 29.52
C GLN A 53 -6.87 20.41 30.23
N ASN A 54 -5.69 20.39 29.60
CA ASN A 54 -4.49 19.75 30.13
C ASN A 54 -3.52 20.73 30.81
N ASN A 55 -3.91 22.00 30.96
CA ASN A 55 -3.12 23.06 31.59
C ASN A 55 -1.70 23.23 30.99
N PHE A 56 -1.61 23.17 29.66
CA PHE A 56 -0.35 23.35 28.95
C PHE A 56 0.02 24.83 28.84
N LYS A 57 1.31 25.15 29.07
CA LYS A 57 1.85 26.51 28.96
C LYS A 57 1.91 27.01 27.52
N VAL A 58 2.07 26.09 26.57
CA VAL A 58 2.13 26.38 25.14
C VAL A 58 0.73 26.26 24.54
N LYS A 59 0.40 27.20 23.64
CA LYS A 59 -0.87 27.23 22.91
C LYS A 59 -0.77 26.63 21.51
N THR A 60 0.45 26.35 21.07
CA THR A 60 0.75 25.82 19.75
C THR A 60 1.78 24.70 19.88
N GLY A 61 1.64 23.67 19.04
CA GLY A 61 2.50 22.49 19.08
C GLY A 61 1.72 21.23 18.74
N VAL A 62 2.37 20.09 18.96
CA VAL A 62 1.77 18.77 18.80
C VAL A 62 1.79 18.06 20.15
N HIS A 63 0.60 17.70 20.64
CA HIS A 63 0.41 16.99 21.89
C HIS A 63 0.69 15.50 21.70
N ILE A 64 1.54 14.94 22.56
CA ILE A 64 1.90 13.52 22.54
C ILE A 64 0.92 12.73 23.41
N THR A 65 0.05 11.95 22.76
CA THR A 65 -1.00 11.17 23.45
C THR A 65 -0.53 9.79 23.88
N ALA A 66 0.52 9.26 23.26
CA ALA A 66 1.20 8.04 23.71
C ALA A 66 2.63 7.97 23.18
N VAL A 67 3.51 7.31 23.92
CA VAL A 67 4.89 7.02 23.49
C VAL A 67 5.09 5.50 23.54
N MET A 68 5.47 4.93 22.40
CA MET A 68 5.76 3.50 22.30
C MET A 68 7.10 3.20 22.96
N PRO A 69 7.24 2.09 23.72
CA PRO A 69 8.54 1.67 24.25
C PRO A 69 9.51 1.36 23.11
N ASN A 70 10.81 1.48 23.38
CA ASN A 70 11.88 1.21 22.41
C ASN A 70 11.72 2.01 21.09
N SER A 71 11.30 3.28 21.20
CA SER A 71 11.12 4.20 20.08
C SER A 71 12.12 5.36 20.12
N THR A 72 12.23 6.10 19.01
CA THR A 72 13.06 7.32 18.96
C THR A 72 12.64 8.34 20.01
N PHE A 73 11.33 8.58 20.16
CA PHE A 73 10.85 9.57 21.14
C PHE A 73 10.94 9.06 22.58
N ALA A 74 10.86 7.73 22.80
CA ALA A 74 11.22 7.15 24.10
C ALA A 74 12.71 7.38 24.43
N ASN A 75 13.61 7.27 23.46
CA ASN A 75 15.05 7.56 23.65
C ASN A 75 15.32 9.05 23.94
N LEU A 76 14.51 9.95 23.37
CA LEU A 76 14.50 11.37 23.77
C LEU A 76 13.96 11.56 25.20
N GLY A 77 13.31 10.56 25.79
CA GLY A 77 12.63 10.67 27.08
C GLY A 77 11.43 11.61 27.03
N VAL A 78 10.80 11.72 25.85
CA VAL A 78 9.47 12.29 25.69
C VAL A 78 8.47 11.36 26.36
N LYS A 79 7.44 11.93 26.98
CA LYS A 79 6.38 11.21 27.69
C LYS A 79 5.02 11.56 27.12
N GLN A 80 4.02 10.76 27.48
CA GLN A 80 2.63 11.16 27.33
C GLN A 80 2.41 12.52 28.01
N ASP A 81 1.56 13.34 27.40
CA ASP A 81 1.22 14.71 27.81
C ASP A 81 2.35 15.74 27.64
N ASP A 82 3.46 15.38 27.01
CA ASP A 82 4.43 16.36 26.53
C ASP A 82 3.89 17.07 25.26
N VAL A 83 4.32 18.31 25.04
CA VAL A 83 3.99 19.08 23.82
C VAL A 83 5.25 19.35 23.02
N LEU A 84 5.31 18.80 21.81
CA LEU A 84 6.37 19.04 20.84
C LEU A 84 6.18 20.41 20.16
N THR A 85 7.23 21.24 20.16
CA THR A 85 7.18 22.61 19.60
C THR A 85 8.19 22.85 18.48
N LYS A 86 9.29 22.09 18.42
CA LYS A 86 10.23 22.11 17.30
C LYS A 86 10.83 20.75 17.00
N LEU A 87 11.19 20.53 15.74
CA LEU A 87 12.05 19.45 15.28
C LEU A 87 13.14 20.02 14.37
N ASN A 88 14.40 19.68 14.63
CA ASN A 88 15.57 20.15 13.87
C ASN A 88 15.58 21.67 13.64
N GLY A 89 15.25 22.44 14.68
CA GLY A 89 15.15 23.91 14.63
C GLY A 89 13.88 24.46 13.97
N SER A 90 13.15 23.67 13.17
CA SER A 90 11.89 24.05 12.52
C SER A 90 10.72 24.00 13.52
N SER A 91 9.84 25.01 13.43
CA SER A 91 8.65 25.06 14.30
C SER A 91 7.65 23.98 13.91
N VAL A 92 7.11 23.30 14.91
CA VAL A 92 6.07 22.28 14.75
C VAL A 92 4.78 22.84 15.35
N ARG A 93 3.74 22.98 14.53
CA ARG A 93 2.42 23.45 14.94
C ARG A 93 1.34 22.40 14.70
N THR A 94 1.56 21.52 13.74
CA THR A 94 0.62 20.50 13.29
C THR A 94 1.32 19.14 13.12
N ILE A 95 0.54 18.06 13.07
CA ILE A 95 1.06 16.73 12.73
C ILE A 95 1.72 16.75 11.35
N GLN A 96 1.17 17.51 10.39
CA GLN A 96 1.71 17.65 9.04
C GLN A 96 3.13 18.23 9.05
N ASP A 97 3.44 19.16 9.95
CA ASP A 97 4.81 19.67 10.11
C ASP A 97 5.76 18.55 10.57
N VAL A 98 5.32 17.73 11.52
CA VAL A 98 6.11 16.57 11.99
C VAL A 98 6.37 15.60 10.84
N LEU A 99 5.32 15.24 10.09
CA LEU A 99 5.43 14.31 8.97
C LEU A 99 6.31 14.87 7.84
N ALA A 100 6.23 16.17 7.55
CA ALA A 100 7.04 16.83 6.53
C ALA A 100 8.53 16.84 6.93
N ILE A 101 8.84 17.16 8.20
CA ILE A 101 10.22 17.20 8.69
C ILE A 101 10.82 15.78 8.75
N THR A 102 10.06 14.82 9.27
CA THR A 102 10.56 13.47 9.54
C THR A 102 10.45 12.53 8.33
N GLY A 103 9.63 12.87 7.34
CA GLY A 103 9.43 12.08 6.12
C GLY A 103 10.71 11.89 5.31
N GLU A 104 11.65 12.83 5.39
CA GLU A 104 12.96 12.78 4.71
C GLU A 104 14.07 12.13 5.54
N MET A 105 13.77 11.69 6.77
CA MET A 105 14.77 11.14 7.69
C MET A 105 14.78 9.61 7.69
N TYR A 106 15.98 9.06 7.85
CA TYR A 106 16.26 7.62 7.84
C TYR A 106 16.79 7.16 9.20
N GLU A 107 16.82 5.85 9.39
CA GLU A 107 17.50 5.21 10.51
C GLU A 107 18.94 5.73 10.65
N GLY A 108 19.32 6.03 11.88
CA GLY A 108 20.63 6.59 12.22
C GLY A 108 20.76 8.10 12.05
N ASP A 109 19.86 8.76 11.30
CA ASP A 109 19.85 10.22 11.23
C ASP A 109 19.52 10.81 12.62
N TYR A 110 20.20 11.89 12.99
CA TYR A 110 19.95 12.55 14.27
C TYR A 110 18.75 13.48 14.18
N ILE A 111 17.83 13.34 15.14
CA ILE A 111 16.70 14.24 15.33
C ILE A 111 16.86 15.01 16.65
N GLU A 112 16.74 16.33 16.57
CA GLU A 112 16.64 17.20 17.73
C GLU A 112 15.17 17.61 17.92
N ALA A 113 14.64 17.40 19.13
CA ALA A 113 13.30 17.79 19.50
C ALA A 113 13.32 18.83 20.62
N GLU A 114 12.57 19.91 20.44
CA GLU A 114 12.18 20.83 21.51
C GLU A 114 10.76 20.48 21.94
N PHE A 115 10.58 20.19 23.23
CA PHE A 115 9.28 19.85 23.79
C PHE A 115 9.12 20.40 25.20
N TYR A 116 7.87 20.62 25.60
CA TYR A 116 7.49 20.98 26.96
C TYR A 116 7.02 19.74 27.69
N SER A 117 7.59 19.52 28.87
CA SER A 117 7.20 18.45 29.79
C SER A 117 6.70 19.08 31.07
N GLY A 118 5.37 19.13 31.21
CA GLY A 118 4.71 20.08 32.11
C GLY A 118 5.12 21.53 31.77
N ASN A 119 5.72 22.24 32.73
CA ASN A 119 6.13 23.63 32.58
C ASN A 119 7.58 23.83 32.10
N SER A 120 8.34 22.74 31.97
CA SER A 120 9.76 22.79 31.64
C SER A 120 9.99 22.51 30.16
N LYS A 121 10.60 23.48 29.47
CA LYS A 121 11.12 23.30 28.12
C LYS A 121 12.37 22.41 28.16
N LYS A 122 12.42 21.41 27.29
CA LYS A 122 13.55 20.50 27.09
C LYS A 122 13.95 20.51 25.62
N ILE A 123 15.25 20.40 25.36
CA ILE A 123 15.82 20.19 24.03
C ILE A 123 16.71 18.96 24.15
N LYS A 124 16.45 17.96 23.31
CA LYS A 124 17.21 16.71 23.32
C LYS A 124 17.37 16.20 21.89
N SER A 125 18.41 15.41 21.68
CA SER A 125 18.65 14.75 20.40
C SER A 125 18.98 13.27 20.59
N THR A 126 18.64 12.47 19.57
CA THR A 126 19.00 11.05 19.47
C THR A 126 19.07 10.66 18.00
N ALA A 127 19.76 9.56 17.69
CA ALA A 127 19.61 8.88 16.42
C ALA A 127 18.19 8.28 16.29
N LEU A 128 17.59 8.38 15.11
CA LEU A 128 16.34 7.74 14.74
C LEU A 128 16.50 6.21 14.70
N LEU A 129 15.58 5.51 15.34
CA LEU A 129 15.43 4.07 15.14
C LEU A 129 14.74 3.80 13.79
N GLY A 130 15.14 2.73 13.09
CA GLY A 130 14.45 2.28 11.90
C GLY A 130 13.03 1.78 12.21
N ARG A 131 12.13 1.87 11.23
CA ARG A 131 10.82 1.19 11.32
C ARG A 131 11.02 -0.30 11.55
N PRO A 132 10.15 -0.98 12.32
CA PRO A 132 10.29 -2.41 12.60
C PRO A 132 10.29 -3.23 11.32
N ILE A 133 11.07 -4.29 11.25
CA ILE A 133 11.06 -5.23 10.13
C ILE A 133 9.91 -6.21 10.33
N GLU A 134 9.15 -6.50 9.27
CA GLU A 134 8.07 -7.48 9.39
C GLU A 134 8.60 -8.91 9.49
N THR A 135 7.86 -9.75 10.21
CA THR A 135 8.21 -11.14 10.45
C THR A 135 6.99 -12.03 10.19
N PHE A 136 7.24 -13.26 9.75
CA PHE A 136 6.21 -14.29 9.57
C PHE A 136 6.67 -15.55 10.30
N GLU A 137 5.76 -16.19 11.04
CA GLU A 137 6.08 -17.41 11.80
C GLU A 137 6.64 -18.51 10.87
N ASN A 138 5.97 -18.73 9.73
CA ASN A 138 6.29 -19.78 8.76
C ASN A 138 6.91 -19.27 7.45
N GLY A 139 7.38 -18.03 7.40
CA GLY A 139 7.95 -17.42 6.21
C GLY A 139 9.22 -16.62 6.49
N ASP A 140 10.13 -16.62 5.51
CA ASP A 140 11.33 -15.79 5.49
C ASP A 140 11.06 -14.53 4.66
N VAL A 141 11.34 -13.37 5.23
CA VAL A 141 11.12 -12.07 4.60
C VAL A 141 12.41 -11.61 3.94
N THR A 142 12.35 -11.33 2.64
CA THR A 142 13.44 -10.74 1.87
C THR A 142 13.00 -9.41 1.30
N TYR A 143 13.83 -8.39 1.48
CA TYR A 143 13.62 -7.06 0.91
C TYR A 143 14.51 -6.90 -0.32
N GLY A 144 13.92 -6.44 -1.42
CA GLY A 144 14.59 -6.18 -2.68
C GLY A 144 14.34 -4.77 -3.19
N GLU A 145 14.74 -4.54 -4.43
CA GLU A 145 14.61 -3.25 -5.10
C GLU A 145 14.12 -3.42 -6.52
N VAL A 146 13.16 -2.59 -6.91
CA VAL A 146 12.67 -2.45 -8.28
C VAL A 146 13.14 -1.08 -8.79
N VAL A 147 14.13 -1.09 -9.68
CA VAL A 147 14.76 0.12 -10.21
C VAL A 147 14.26 0.42 -11.62
N TYR A 148 13.76 1.64 -11.84
CA TYR A 148 13.42 2.17 -13.15
C TYR A 148 13.58 3.70 -13.14
N GLU A 149 13.29 4.36 -14.26
CA GLU A 149 13.54 5.79 -14.43
C GLU A 149 12.95 6.63 -13.26
N GLY A 150 13.84 7.34 -12.55
CA GLY A 150 13.50 8.21 -11.42
C GLY A 150 13.05 7.52 -10.14
N ASN A 151 13.05 6.18 -10.08
CA ASN A 151 12.44 5.42 -8.99
C ASN A 151 13.30 4.24 -8.53
N VAL A 152 13.38 4.04 -7.22
CA VAL A 152 13.88 2.83 -6.57
C VAL A 152 12.82 2.38 -5.56
N LEU A 153 12.01 1.40 -5.94
CA LEU A 153 10.93 0.91 -5.09
C LEU A 153 11.40 -0.27 -4.26
N ARG A 154 10.93 -0.36 -3.02
CA ARG A 154 11.14 -1.55 -2.21
C ARG A 154 10.21 -2.66 -2.68
N SER A 155 10.77 -3.82 -3.00
CA SER A 155 10.01 -5.07 -3.08
C SER A 155 10.13 -5.85 -1.77
N ILE A 156 9.11 -6.64 -1.47
CA ILE A 156 9.08 -7.51 -0.29
C ILE A 156 8.58 -8.88 -0.72
N LEU A 157 9.40 -9.90 -0.49
CA LEU A 157 9.10 -11.29 -0.78
C LEU A 157 9.07 -12.09 0.52
N VAL A 158 7.92 -12.68 0.84
CA VAL A 158 7.78 -13.63 1.94
C VAL A 158 7.75 -15.02 1.35
N THR A 159 8.76 -15.84 1.65
CA THR A 159 8.89 -17.22 1.14
C THR A 159 8.61 -18.22 2.25
N PRO A 160 7.77 -19.26 2.06
CA PRO A 160 7.56 -20.28 3.07
C PRO A 160 8.88 -21.02 3.40
N LYS A 161 9.23 -21.14 4.69
CA LYS A 161 10.53 -21.65 5.20
C LYS A 161 10.99 -23.00 4.63
N HIS A 162 10.06 -23.83 4.17
CA HIS A 162 10.33 -25.20 3.74
C HIS A 162 9.95 -25.47 2.29
N LYS A 163 9.83 -24.41 1.46
CA LYS A 163 9.44 -24.56 0.06
C LYS A 163 10.39 -23.80 -0.87
N ILE A 164 11.19 -24.57 -1.60
CA ILE A 164 12.01 -24.07 -2.71
C ILE A 164 11.08 -23.91 -3.92
N LYS A 165 11.17 -22.80 -4.67
CA LYS A 165 10.31 -22.50 -5.82
C LYS A 165 8.82 -22.59 -5.45
N ALA A 166 8.42 -21.80 -4.47
CA ALA A 166 7.01 -21.71 -4.09
C ALA A 166 6.19 -21.03 -5.21
N PRO A 167 4.94 -21.48 -5.48
CA PRO A 167 3.97 -20.65 -6.21
C PRO A 167 3.78 -19.33 -5.45
N VAL A 168 3.47 -18.25 -6.15
CA VAL A 168 3.53 -16.90 -5.57
C VAL A 168 2.23 -16.14 -5.77
N VAL A 169 1.85 -15.38 -4.75
CA VAL A 169 0.82 -14.34 -4.84
C VAL A 169 1.51 -12.99 -5.03
N TYR A 170 1.29 -12.34 -6.17
CA TYR A 170 1.59 -10.93 -6.33
C TYR A 170 0.43 -10.10 -5.77
N PHE A 171 0.65 -9.50 -4.60
CA PHE A 171 -0.34 -8.68 -3.93
C PHE A 171 -0.33 -7.25 -4.50
N LEU A 172 -1.45 -6.86 -5.12
CA LEU A 172 -1.69 -5.53 -5.66
C LEU A 172 -2.62 -4.78 -4.70
N GLN A 173 -2.06 -3.77 -4.04
CA GLN A 173 -2.74 -2.97 -3.01
C GLN A 173 -3.78 -2.00 -3.58
N GLY A 174 -4.68 -1.51 -2.71
CA GLY A 174 -5.66 -0.46 -3.04
C GLY A 174 -5.02 0.91 -3.32
N TYR A 175 -5.86 1.93 -3.54
CA TYR A 175 -5.41 3.25 -4.00
C TYR A 175 -4.66 4.07 -2.94
N THR A 176 -4.76 3.72 -1.65
CA THR A 176 -4.12 4.49 -0.58
C THR A 176 -2.60 4.46 -0.71
N CYS A 177 -1.96 5.52 -0.22
CA CYS A 177 -0.50 5.68 -0.22
C CYS A 177 0.10 5.29 1.13
N GLY A 178 -0.17 4.06 1.56
CA GLY A 178 0.39 3.45 2.76
C GLY A 178 1.36 2.33 2.40
N THR A 179 2.26 2.02 3.34
CA THR A 179 3.18 0.89 3.21
C THR A 179 2.43 -0.44 3.15
N VAL A 180 2.90 -1.36 2.31
CA VAL A 180 2.41 -2.75 2.24
C VAL A 180 3.16 -3.71 3.15
N GLU A 181 4.16 -3.21 3.86
CA GLU A 181 4.83 -3.94 4.93
C GLU A 181 3.94 -4.01 6.17
N THR A 182 3.81 -5.19 6.75
CA THR A 182 2.90 -5.44 7.86
C THR A 182 3.64 -5.92 9.09
N THR A 183 3.98 -4.99 9.98
CA THR A 183 4.84 -5.28 11.14
C THR A 183 4.08 -5.86 12.34
N THR A 184 2.75 -5.75 12.37
CA THR A 184 1.92 -6.23 13.49
C THR A 184 1.07 -7.44 13.10
N ASP A 185 1.01 -8.44 13.99
CA ASP A 185 0.31 -9.72 13.75
C ASP A 185 -1.21 -9.61 13.75
N ASP A 186 -1.73 -8.51 14.28
CA ASP A 186 -3.16 -8.21 14.26
C ASP A 186 -3.67 -7.63 12.94
N ASN A 187 -2.78 -7.17 12.06
CA ASN A 187 -3.16 -6.56 10.80
C ASN A 187 -3.92 -7.58 9.90
N PRO A 188 -5.17 -7.29 9.45
CA PRO A 188 -5.94 -8.21 8.61
C PRO A 188 -5.25 -8.63 7.32
N ALA A 189 -4.52 -7.72 6.66
CA ALA A 189 -3.75 -8.06 5.46
C ALA A 189 -2.60 -9.02 5.80
N LYS A 190 -1.93 -8.84 6.95
CA LYS A 190 -0.90 -9.78 7.42
C LYS A 190 -1.47 -11.17 7.68
N LYS A 191 -2.65 -11.25 8.30
CA LYS A 191 -3.34 -12.52 8.55
C LYS A 191 -3.68 -13.23 7.24
N LEU A 192 -4.20 -12.50 6.25
CA LEU A 192 -4.45 -13.04 4.91
C LEU A 192 -3.16 -13.54 4.22
N MET A 193 -2.09 -12.76 4.27
CA MET A 193 -0.79 -13.17 3.72
C MET A 193 -0.23 -14.38 4.47
N SER A 194 -0.43 -14.45 5.79
CA SER A 194 -0.01 -15.59 6.61
C SER A 194 -0.77 -16.85 6.24
N ASP A 195 -2.08 -16.77 5.95
CA ASP A 195 -2.85 -17.91 5.44
C ASP A 195 -2.26 -18.47 4.13
N TRP A 196 -1.82 -17.59 3.23
CA TRP A 196 -1.16 -17.99 1.98
C TRP A 196 0.23 -18.60 2.21
N VAL A 197 1.05 -17.97 3.06
CA VAL A 197 2.39 -18.47 3.44
C VAL A 197 2.29 -19.84 4.10
N ASN A 198 1.38 -20.00 5.06
CA ASN A 198 1.08 -21.27 5.73
C ASN A 198 0.57 -22.34 4.75
N ALA A 199 -0.13 -21.93 3.69
CA ALA A 199 -0.58 -22.80 2.62
C ALA A 199 0.51 -23.17 1.59
N GLY A 200 1.73 -22.62 1.74
CA GLY A 200 2.87 -22.89 0.87
C GLY A 200 2.92 -22.01 -0.38
N PHE A 201 2.34 -20.80 -0.32
CA PHE A 201 2.50 -19.78 -1.35
C PHE A 201 3.43 -18.68 -0.84
N ALA A 202 4.38 -18.27 -1.68
CA ALA A 202 5.11 -17.03 -1.43
C ALA A 202 4.20 -15.82 -1.64
N VAL A 203 4.53 -14.70 -1.02
CA VAL A 203 3.82 -13.44 -1.21
C VAL A 203 4.81 -12.37 -1.63
N TYR A 204 4.63 -11.85 -2.83
CA TYR A 204 5.42 -10.76 -3.39
C TYR A 204 4.61 -9.46 -3.37
N ARG A 205 5.24 -8.39 -2.92
CA ARG A 205 4.69 -7.03 -2.83
C ARG A 205 5.71 -6.04 -3.38
N VAL A 206 5.23 -4.93 -3.94
CA VAL A 206 6.05 -3.78 -4.28
C VAL A 206 5.40 -2.53 -3.67
N GLU A 207 6.22 -1.70 -3.03
CA GLU A 207 5.79 -0.39 -2.56
C GLU A 207 5.56 0.57 -3.72
N LYS A 208 4.70 1.56 -3.51
CA LYS A 208 4.49 2.63 -4.48
C LYS A 208 5.62 3.67 -4.44
N PRO A 209 5.80 4.48 -5.50
CA PRO A 209 6.74 5.61 -5.51
C PRO A 209 6.66 6.48 -4.25
N GLY A 210 7.79 6.64 -3.57
CA GLY A 210 7.91 7.44 -2.35
C GLY A 210 7.25 6.87 -1.09
N VAL A 211 6.75 5.63 -1.12
CA VAL A 211 6.11 4.97 0.03
C VAL A 211 7.04 3.94 0.67
N GLY A 212 6.94 3.79 1.99
CA GLY A 212 7.81 2.91 2.76
C GLY A 212 9.26 3.40 2.68
N ASP A 213 10.18 2.50 2.35
CA ASP A 213 11.59 2.86 2.13
C ASP A 213 11.88 3.24 0.66
N SER A 214 10.88 3.25 -0.22
CA SER A 214 11.05 3.57 -1.63
C SER A 214 11.50 5.02 -1.84
N LYS A 215 12.34 5.23 -2.85
CA LYS A 215 12.80 6.55 -3.27
C LYS A 215 12.20 6.91 -4.61
N SER A 216 11.66 8.12 -4.67
CA SER A 216 11.08 8.73 -5.86
C SER A 216 11.13 10.25 -5.72
N SER A 217 11.20 10.97 -6.84
CA SER A 217 11.03 12.43 -6.88
C SER A 217 9.59 12.88 -6.56
N LYS A 218 8.60 11.99 -6.74
CA LYS A 218 7.20 12.21 -6.41
C LYS A 218 6.71 11.18 -5.40
N HIS A 219 6.08 11.64 -4.32
CA HIS A 219 5.35 10.77 -3.40
C HIS A 219 4.10 10.20 -4.11
N CYS A 220 3.64 9.00 -3.73
CA CYS A 220 2.44 8.34 -4.28
C CYS A 220 1.18 9.22 -4.34
N MET A 221 1.04 10.16 -3.40
CA MET A 221 -0.09 11.11 -3.40
C MET A 221 -0.05 12.07 -4.60
N GLN A 222 1.11 12.23 -5.24
CA GLN A 222 1.37 13.15 -6.35
C GLN A 222 1.52 12.45 -7.71
N ILE A 223 1.44 11.11 -7.77
CA ILE A 223 1.58 10.38 -9.04
C ILE A 223 0.21 10.13 -9.69
N SER A 224 0.19 10.13 -11.01
CA SER A 224 -0.96 9.71 -11.82
C SER A 224 -1.21 8.19 -11.72
N PHE A 225 -2.37 7.73 -12.21
CA PHE A 225 -2.69 6.30 -12.27
C PHE A 225 -1.74 5.56 -13.22
N ASN A 226 -1.33 6.21 -14.32
CA ASN A 226 -0.40 5.63 -15.27
C ASN A 226 1.01 5.44 -14.69
N GLU A 227 1.49 6.39 -13.87
CA GLU A 227 2.74 6.24 -13.12
C GLU A 227 2.64 5.10 -12.09
N GLU A 228 1.51 4.98 -11.39
CA GLU A 228 1.26 3.86 -10.46
C GLU A 228 1.19 2.50 -11.17
N LEU A 229 0.48 2.41 -12.30
CA LEU A 229 0.44 1.21 -13.14
C LEU A 229 1.84 0.83 -13.63
N THR A 230 2.66 1.80 -13.99
CA THR A 230 4.05 1.57 -14.38
C THR A 230 4.86 0.95 -13.23
N ALA A 231 4.73 1.48 -12.01
CA ALA A 231 5.37 0.90 -10.83
C ALA A 231 5.01 -0.57 -10.63
N PHE A 232 3.73 -0.94 -10.76
CA PHE A 232 3.30 -2.34 -10.63
C PHE A 232 3.74 -3.23 -11.80
N LYS A 233 3.85 -2.69 -13.03
CA LYS A 233 4.46 -3.39 -14.17
C LYS A 233 5.93 -3.68 -13.93
N GLU A 234 6.71 -2.71 -13.45
CA GLU A 234 8.12 -2.92 -13.12
C GLU A 234 8.27 -3.91 -11.95
N GLY A 235 7.41 -3.84 -10.94
CA GLY A 235 7.34 -4.83 -9.87
C GLY A 235 7.05 -6.24 -10.40
N TYR A 236 6.19 -6.37 -11.42
CA TYR A 236 5.93 -7.67 -12.04
C TYR A 236 7.16 -8.19 -12.81
N LYS A 237 7.87 -7.32 -13.54
CA LYS A 237 9.13 -7.69 -14.21
C LYS A 237 10.18 -8.16 -13.23
N ASP A 238 10.26 -7.53 -12.06
CA ASP A 238 11.16 -7.98 -10.99
C ASP A 238 10.77 -9.37 -10.48
N LEU A 239 9.50 -9.59 -10.15
CA LEU A 239 8.99 -10.91 -9.74
C LEU A 239 9.34 -12.01 -10.76
N LEU A 240 9.21 -11.73 -12.05
CA LEU A 240 9.52 -12.69 -13.11
C LEU A 240 11.00 -13.09 -13.18
N LYS A 241 11.90 -12.31 -12.58
CA LYS A 241 13.34 -12.61 -12.48
C LYS A 241 13.71 -13.37 -11.21
N GLN A 242 12.79 -13.55 -10.25
CA GLN A 242 13.06 -14.22 -8.98
C GLN A 242 13.23 -15.73 -9.19
N GLU A 243 14.47 -16.20 -9.25
CA GLU A 243 14.81 -17.62 -9.50
C GLU A 243 14.35 -18.58 -8.37
N THR A 244 14.13 -18.03 -7.18
CA THR A 244 13.66 -18.74 -5.98
C THR A 244 12.16 -19.02 -5.99
N ILE A 245 11.43 -18.52 -6.99
CA ILE A 245 9.97 -18.57 -7.11
C ILE A 245 9.54 -19.40 -8.33
N ASP A 246 8.42 -20.10 -8.18
CA ASP A 246 7.75 -20.77 -9.29
C ASP A 246 6.92 -19.75 -10.09
N THR A 247 7.56 -19.19 -11.12
CA THR A 247 6.92 -18.20 -11.98
C THR A 247 5.88 -18.78 -12.94
N ASP A 248 5.69 -20.11 -13.00
CA ASP A 248 4.61 -20.72 -13.78
C ASP A 248 3.30 -20.79 -13.00
N ASN A 249 3.38 -20.64 -11.67
CA ASN A 249 2.24 -20.59 -10.75
C ASN A 249 2.16 -19.24 -10.02
N ILE A 250 2.12 -18.15 -10.81
CA ILE A 250 1.85 -16.80 -10.31
C ILE A 250 0.35 -16.59 -10.19
N PHE A 251 -0.09 -16.14 -9.03
CA PHE A 251 -1.44 -15.66 -8.76
C PHE A 251 -1.37 -14.16 -8.49
N MET A 252 -2.23 -13.36 -9.11
CA MET A 252 -2.36 -11.95 -8.74
C MET A 252 -3.52 -11.81 -7.76
N PHE A 253 -3.31 -11.15 -6.63
CA PHE A 253 -4.40 -10.76 -5.72
C PHE A 253 -4.58 -9.24 -5.79
N GLY A 254 -5.66 -8.81 -6.44
CA GLY A 254 -6.04 -7.41 -6.55
C GLY A 254 -7.02 -6.99 -5.46
N HIS A 255 -6.56 -6.21 -4.49
CA HIS A 255 -7.43 -5.59 -3.49
C HIS A 255 -7.90 -4.22 -3.96
N SER A 256 -9.21 -3.99 -4.00
CA SER A 256 -9.78 -2.69 -4.36
C SER A 256 -9.24 -2.24 -5.74
N MET A 257 -8.54 -1.10 -5.80
CA MET A 257 -7.83 -0.62 -7.00
C MET A 257 -6.87 -1.65 -7.61
N GLY A 258 -6.27 -2.53 -6.81
CA GLY A 258 -5.43 -3.61 -7.30
C GLY A 258 -6.16 -4.57 -8.24
N GLY A 259 -7.48 -4.73 -8.09
CA GLY A 259 -8.32 -5.51 -9.01
C GLY A 259 -8.59 -4.81 -10.34
N VAL A 260 -8.48 -3.48 -10.41
CA VAL A 260 -8.47 -2.71 -11.66
C VAL A 260 -7.11 -2.85 -12.36
N ILE A 261 -6.01 -2.87 -11.59
CA ILE A 261 -4.64 -2.99 -12.10
C ILE A 261 -4.35 -4.40 -12.62
N ALA A 262 -4.81 -5.44 -11.93
CA ALA A 262 -4.50 -6.84 -12.25
C ALA A 262 -4.73 -7.23 -13.73
N PRO A 263 -5.90 -6.98 -14.37
CA PRO A 263 -6.10 -7.33 -15.78
C PRO A 263 -5.19 -6.53 -16.73
N LEU A 264 -4.72 -5.33 -16.33
CA LEU A 264 -3.80 -4.50 -17.12
C LEU A 264 -2.35 -5.03 -17.14
N LEU A 265 -2.03 -6.01 -16.29
CA LEU A 265 -0.73 -6.69 -16.26
C LEU A 265 -0.72 -8.00 -17.08
N ASN A 266 -1.88 -8.47 -17.55
CA ASN A 266 -2.04 -9.78 -18.16
C ASN A 266 -1.18 -9.99 -19.43
N ASP A 267 -0.92 -8.93 -20.19
CA ASP A 267 -0.19 -9.00 -21.46
C ASP A 267 1.34 -9.17 -21.27
N MET A 268 1.85 -9.01 -20.05
CA MET A 268 3.28 -9.17 -19.76
C MET A 268 3.68 -10.65 -19.64
N LYS A 269 3.03 -11.35 -18.72
CA LYS A 269 2.99 -12.81 -18.61
C LYS A 269 1.64 -13.12 -18.00
N SER A 270 0.81 -13.90 -18.69
CA SER A 270 -0.50 -14.25 -18.14
C SER A 270 -0.32 -15.08 -16.86
N PRO A 271 -0.89 -14.66 -15.72
CA PRO A 271 -0.76 -15.39 -14.47
C PRO A 271 -1.54 -16.70 -14.53
N ARG A 272 -1.24 -17.62 -13.61
CA ARG A 272 -2.00 -18.85 -13.44
C ARG A 272 -3.44 -18.59 -12.97
N GLY A 273 -3.63 -17.50 -12.23
CA GLY A 273 -4.94 -16.97 -11.94
C GLY A 273 -4.92 -15.55 -11.37
N ILE A 274 -6.07 -14.88 -11.42
CA ILE A 274 -6.30 -13.57 -10.82
C ILE A 274 -7.40 -13.70 -9.78
N LEU A 275 -7.15 -13.26 -8.56
CA LEU A 275 -8.13 -13.12 -7.50
C LEU A 275 -8.38 -11.62 -7.31
N THR A 276 -9.63 -11.19 -7.24
CA THR A 276 -9.96 -9.80 -6.87
C THR A 276 -10.81 -9.80 -5.61
N TYR A 277 -10.59 -8.84 -4.71
CA TYR A 277 -11.43 -8.64 -3.54
C TYR A 277 -11.84 -7.17 -3.43
N GLY A 278 -13.15 -6.91 -3.37
CA GLY A 278 -13.69 -5.56 -3.23
C GLY A 278 -13.37 -4.65 -4.42
N SER A 279 -13.30 -5.21 -5.63
CA SER A 279 -12.95 -4.48 -6.86
C SER A 279 -14.19 -4.17 -7.71
N ILE A 280 -14.02 -3.27 -8.68
CA ILE A 280 -15.05 -2.88 -9.64
C ILE A 280 -14.82 -3.50 -11.02
N ALA A 281 -15.90 -3.64 -11.78
CA ALA A 281 -15.87 -4.12 -13.18
C ALA A 281 -16.20 -3.03 -14.21
N GLN A 282 -16.95 -2.01 -13.79
CA GLN A 282 -17.32 -0.86 -14.62
C GLN A 282 -16.18 0.17 -14.71
N ASN A 283 -16.32 1.13 -15.62
CA ASN A 283 -15.41 2.25 -15.70
C ASN A 283 -15.54 3.14 -14.45
N TRP A 284 -14.48 3.88 -14.14
CA TRP A 284 -14.39 4.65 -12.91
C TRP A 284 -15.51 5.71 -12.77
N TYR A 285 -15.88 6.37 -13.87
CA TYR A 285 -17.00 7.32 -13.87
C TYR A 285 -18.30 6.68 -13.41
N ASP A 286 -18.67 5.52 -13.97
CA ASP A 286 -19.90 4.80 -13.61
C ASP A 286 -19.88 4.36 -12.14
N TYR A 287 -18.71 3.93 -11.65
CA TYR A 287 -18.53 3.63 -10.24
C TYR A 287 -18.72 4.86 -9.35
N MET A 288 -18.21 6.03 -9.74
CA MET A 288 -18.41 7.27 -8.98
C MET A 288 -19.87 7.73 -8.99
N VAL A 289 -20.65 7.42 -10.02
CA VAL A 289 -22.11 7.63 -10.02
C VAL A 289 -22.79 6.72 -8.98
N ASP A 290 -22.44 5.43 -8.95
CA ASP A 290 -22.96 4.49 -7.94
C ASP A 290 -22.55 4.92 -6.52
N LEU A 291 -21.33 5.42 -6.36
CA LEU A 291 -20.83 5.92 -5.08
C LEU A 291 -21.66 7.07 -4.53
N TYR A 292 -22.18 7.97 -5.37
CA TYR A 292 -23.03 9.08 -4.89
C TYR A 292 -24.53 8.78 -4.86
N THR A 293 -24.97 7.70 -5.50
CA THR A 293 -26.42 7.38 -5.61
C THR A 293 -26.84 6.18 -4.76
N ILE A 294 -25.93 5.24 -4.49
CA ILE A 294 -26.21 3.98 -3.79
C ILE A 294 -25.51 3.96 -2.43
N GLN A 295 -24.21 4.24 -2.38
CA GLN A 295 -23.43 4.13 -1.14
C GLN A 295 -23.99 4.95 0.05
N PRO A 296 -24.48 6.21 -0.12
CA PRO A 296 -24.95 7.01 1.00
C PRO A 296 -26.15 6.37 1.73
N LYS A 297 -26.90 5.50 1.05
CA LYS A 297 -28.01 4.74 1.66
C LYS A 297 -27.51 3.79 2.75
N HIS A 298 -26.30 3.26 2.63
CA HIS A 298 -25.69 2.43 3.67
C HIS A 298 -25.30 3.23 4.92
N PHE A 299 -25.21 4.55 4.81
CA PHE A 299 -24.99 5.48 5.92
C PHE A 299 -26.30 6.12 6.43
N GLY A 300 -27.46 5.63 5.98
CA GLY A 300 -28.76 6.16 6.39
C GLY A 300 -29.17 7.48 5.74
N VAL A 301 -28.48 7.92 4.68
CA VAL A 301 -28.86 9.13 3.95
C VAL A 301 -30.15 8.87 3.17
N SER A 302 -31.14 9.76 3.32
CA SER A 302 -32.44 9.64 2.66
C SER A 302 -32.35 9.85 1.14
N ASP A 303 -33.26 9.22 0.39
CA ASP A 303 -33.37 9.43 -1.07
C ASP A 303 -33.58 10.92 -1.45
N ALA A 304 -34.27 11.69 -0.60
CA ALA A 304 -34.49 13.12 -0.83
C ALA A 304 -33.18 13.91 -0.73
N GLN A 305 -32.35 13.62 0.28
CA GLN A 305 -31.03 14.24 0.44
C GLN A 305 -30.08 13.81 -0.68
N ILE A 306 -30.04 12.52 -1.02
CA ILE A 306 -29.24 11.99 -2.13
C ILE A 306 -29.59 12.72 -3.43
N LYS A 307 -30.88 12.95 -3.69
CA LYS A 307 -31.33 13.69 -4.88
C LYS A 307 -30.87 15.14 -4.87
N GLU A 308 -30.85 15.80 -3.72
CA GLU A 308 -30.37 17.18 -3.59
C GLU A 308 -28.86 17.27 -3.81
N ASP A 309 -28.08 16.44 -3.10
CA ASP A 309 -26.62 16.39 -3.22
C ASP A 309 -26.17 16.05 -4.65
N ASN A 310 -26.91 15.18 -5.34
CA ASN A 310 -26.61 14.77 -6.71
C ASN A 310 -26.89 15.83 -7.78
N LYS A 311 -27.54 16.95 -7.44
CA LYS A 311 -27.52 18.13 -8.33
C LYS A 311 -26.11 18.70 -8.49
N ILE A 312 -25.25 18.49 -7.50
CA ILE A 312 -23.87 18.98 -7.47
C ILE A 312 -22.90 17.83 -7.77
N ASN A 313 -22.97 16.71 -7.04
CA ASN A 313 -22.01 15.60 -7.12
C ASN A 313 -21.84 15.02 -8.53
N LEU A 314 -22.94 14.82 -9.26
CA LEU A 314 -22.89 14.21 -10.60
C LEU A 314 -22.30 15.15 -11.64
N LYS A 315 -22.59 16.45 -11.52
CA LYS A 315 -22.01 17.48 -12.40
C LYS A 315 -20.52 17.66 -12.09
N PHE A 316 -20.16 17.68 -10.80
CA PHE A 316 -18.77 17.63 -10.36
C PHE A 316 -18.02 16.43 -10.97
N ASN A 317 -18.58 15.21 -10.91
CA ASN A 317 -17.94 14.03 -11.49
C ASN A 317 -17.68 14.18 -13.00
N GLU A 318 -18.64 14.72 -13.74
CA GLU A 318 -18.46 14.98 -15.17
C GLU A 318 -17.34 15.99 -15.41
N ASP A 319 -17.38 17.13 -14.72
CA ASP A 319 -16.38 18.19 -14.91
C ASP A 319 -14.98 17.74 -14.48
N PHE A 320 -14.90 17.00 -13.40
CA PHE A 320 -13.64 16.50 -12.84
C PHE A 320 -13.03 15.37 -13.68
N LEU A 321 -13.81 14.32 -14.02
CA LEU A 321 -13.28 13.10 -14.65
C LEU A 321 -13.31 13.15 -16.17
N ILE A 322 -14.32 13.81 -16.77
CA ILE A 322 -14.53 13.84 -18.23
C ILE A 322 -13.96 15.13 -18.82
N ASN A 323 -14.35 16.29 -18.28
CA ASN A 323 -13.85 17.59 -18.76
C ASN A 323 -12.46 17.93 -18.21
N LYS A 324 -11.97 17.14 -17.25
CA LYS A 324 -10.62 17.21 -16.66
C LYS A 324 -10.27 18.59 -16.10
N LEU A 325 -11.26 19.27 -15.51
CA LEU A 325 -11.02 20.55 -14.86
C LEU A 325 -10.00 20.38 -13.73
N SER A 326 -9.09 21.35 -13.62
CA SER A 326 -8.20 21.49 -12.47
C SER A 326 -9.01 21.87 -11.23
N GLY A 327 -8.44 21.67 -10.05
CA GLY A 327 -9.10 22.03 -8.81
C GLY A 327 -9.33 23.54 -8.67
N SER A 328 -8.49 24.39 -9.27
CA SER A 328 -8.74 25.83 -9.36
C SER A 328 -9.98 26.14 -10.19
N GLU A 329 -10.13 25.53 -11.37
CA GLU A 329 -11.31 25.70 -12.24
C GLU A 329 -12.59 25.15 -11.59
N ILE A 330 -12.49 24.01 -10.90
CA ILE A 330 -13.61 23.46 -10.11
C ILE A 330 -14.06 24.48 -9.04
N LEU A 331 -13.13 25.19 -8.40
CA LEU A 331 -13.44 26.16 -7.35
C LEU A 331 -13.99 27.50 -7.87
N GLU A 332 -13.92 27.77 -9.18
CA GLU A 332 -14.59 28.93 -9.79
C GLU A 332 -16.12 28.77 -9.79
N ASN A 333 -16.62 27.53 -9.71
CA ASN A 333 -18.03 27.25 -9.54
C ASN A 333 -18.42 27.36 -8.06
N GLU A 334 -19.19 28.40 -7.72
CA GLU A 334 -19.63 28.66 -6.34
C GLU A 334 -20.39 27.48 -5.71
N ALA A 335 -21.16 26.70 -6.48
CA ALA A 335 -21.85 25.53 -5.97
C ALA A 335 -20.85 24.44 -5.54
N TYR A 336 -19.80 24.21 -6.32
CA TYR A 336 -18.73 23.26 -5.98
C TYR A 336 -17.91 23.75 -4.78
N ALA A 337 -17.50 25.02 -4.79
CA ALA A 337 -16.74 25.62 -3.70
C ALA A 337 -17.50 25.54 -2.36
N ASN A 338 -18.81 25.79 -2.37
CA ASN A 338 -19.64 25.69 -1.18
C ASN A 338 -19.83 24.22 -0.73
N PHE A 339 -20.09 23.31 -1.66
CA PHE A 339 -20.32 21.89 -1.34
C PHE A 339 -19.06 21.19 -0.83
N PHE A 340 -17.90 21.51 -1.42
CA PHE A 340 -16.60 20.95 -1.05
C PHE A 340 -15.75 21.92 -0.22
N ARG A 341 -16.36 22.83 0.53
CA ARG A 341 -15.66 23.87 1.31
C ARG A 341 -14.55 23.31 2.19
N ASP A 342 -14.80 22.18 2.84
CA ASP A 342 -13.84 21.55 3.74
C ASP A 342 -12.64 20.91 3.00
N ASN A 343 -12.73 20.78 1.66
CA ASN A 343 -11.67 20.30 0.76
C ASN A 343 -11.05 21.41 -0.11
N GLU A 344 -11.42 22.68 0.08
CA GLU A 344 -10.97 23.77 -0.79
C GLU A 344 -9.44 23.83 -0.93
N VAL A 345 -8.72 23.71 0.20
CA VAL A 345 -7.24 23.71 0.21
C VAL A 345 -6.68 22.56 -0.63
N ASN A 346 -7.27 21.37 -0.53
CA ASN A 346 -6.87 20.21 -1.31
C ASN A 346 -7.09 20.46 -2.81
N PHE A 347 -8.24 21.04 -3.18
CA PHE A 347 -8.56 21.31 -4.58
C PHE A 347 -7.61 22.34 -5.18
N ARG A 348 -7.24 23.39 -4.44
CA ARG A 348 -6.21 24.36 -4.87
C ARG A 348 -4.85 23.70 -5.16
N GLN A 349 -4.59 22.52 -4.59
CA GLN A 349 -3.40 21.71 -4.80
C GLN A 349 -3.63 20.53 -5.75
N ASN A 350 -4.76 20.51 -6.47
CA ASN A 350 -5.20 19.39 -7.30
C ASN A 350 -5.19 18.05 -6.55
N GLN A 351 -5.68 18.04 -5.31
CA GLN A 351 -5.80 16.83 -4.48
C GLN A 351 -7.26 16.47 -4.24
N TYR A 352 -7.58 15.19 -4.43
CA TYR A 352 -8.90 14.61 -4.16
C TYR A 352 -8.72 13.22 -3.56
N ILE A 353 -9.38 12.92 -2.44
CA ILE A 353 -9.33 11.61 -1.76
C ILE A 353 -7.88 11.11 -1.57
N GLY A 354 -6.99 12.01 -1.13
CA GLY A 354 -5.58 11.68 -0.85
C GLY A 354 -4.71 11.37 -2.07
N ARG A 355 -5.16 11.67 -3.29
CA ARG A 355 -4.38 11.53 -4.54
C ARG A 355 -4.51 12.78 -5.40
N HIS A 356 -3.51 13.01 -6.24
CA HIS A 356 -3.54 14.07 -7.24
C HIS A 356 -4.68 13.86 -8.25
N PHE A 357 -5.24 14.93 -8.81
CA PHE A 357 -6.33 14.90 -9.79
C PHE A 357 -5.98 14.01 -10.99
N ASP A 358 -4.75 14.09 -11.49
CA ASP A 358 -4.25 13.23 -12.58
C ASP A 358 -4.43 11.74 -12.29
N PHE A 359 -4.39 11.30 -11.03
CA PHE A 359 -4.65 9.90 -10.68
C PHE A 359 -6.06 9.50 -11.11
N TRP A 360 -7.06 10.27 -10.68
CA TRP A 360 -8.47 9.97 -10.92
C TRP A 360 -8.86 10.22 -12.37
N GLN A 361 -8.35 11.30 -12.98
CA GLN A 361 -8.61 11.62 -14.38
C GLN A 361 -8.03 10.58 -15.33
N ASN A 362 -6.79 10.12 -15.09
CA ASN A 362 -6.18 9.04 -15.88
C ASN A 362 -6.93 7.72 -15.66
N LEU A 363 -7.35 7.43 -14.43
CA LEU A 363 -8.18 6.25 -14.14
C LEU A 363 -9.55 6.33 -14.86
N GLY A 364 -10.11 7.52 -14.99
CA GLY A 364 -11.33 7.79 -15.78
C GLY A 364 -11.19 7.41 -17.26
N ASP A 365 -9.99 7.49 -17.82
CA ASP A 365 -9.68 7.09 -19.20
C ASP A 365 -9.51 5.57 -19.38
N VAL A 366 -9.38 4.81 -18.29
CA VAL A 366 -9.16 3.36 -18.35
C VAL A 366 -10.47 2.64 -18.69
N ASN A 367 -10.45 1.89 -19.79
CA ASN A 367 -11.54 0.97 -20.13
C ASN A 367 -11.39 -0.34 -19.36
N ILE A 368 -11.97 -0.39 -18.15
CA ILE A 368 -11.86 -1.51 -17.21
C ILE A 368 -12.54 -2.78 -17.76
N PRO A 369 -13.77 -2.73 -18.30
CA PRO A 369 -14.39 -3.90 -18.94
C PRO A 369 -13.53 -4.48 -20.06
N GLU A 370 -12.94 -3.64 -20.91
CA GLU A 370 -12.08 -4.09 -22.01
C GLU A 370 -10.76 -4.70 -21.52
N ALA A 371 -10.22 -4.26 -20.39
CA ALA A 371 -9.08 -4.93 -19.79
C ALA A 371 -9.42 -6.38 -19.42
N TRP A 372 -10.62 -6.62 -18.88
CA TRP A 372 -11.08 -7.95 -18.51
C TRP A 372 -11.40 -8.86 -19.70
N THR A 373 -11.79 -8.33 -20.88
CA THR A 373 -12.01 -9.16 -22.09
C THR A 373 -10.72 -9.84 -22.56
N LYS A 374 -9.56 -9.30 -22.20
CA LYS A 374 -8.24 -9.83 -22.59
C LYS A 374 -7.75 -10.95 -21.66
N VAL A 375 -8.39 -11.15 -20.51
CA VAL A 375 -7.98 -12.14 -19.52
C VAL A 375 -8.51 -13.52 -19.88
N LYS A 376 -7.60 -14.41 -20.31
CA LYS A 376 -7.92 -15.79 -20.75
C LYS A 376 -7.52 -16.87 -19.73
N THR A 377 -7.19 -16.48 -18.51
CA THR A 377 -6.76 -17.38 -17.42
C THR A 377 -7.91 -17.64 -16.43
N ASN A 378 -7.60 -18.29 -15.29
CA ASN A 378 -8.56 -18.49 -14.20
C ASN A 378 -8.76 -17.18 -13.43
N VAL A 379 -9.99 -16.83 -13.09
CA VAL A 379 -10.32 -15.65 -12.30
C VAL A 379 -11.28 -16.02 -11.18
N LEU A 380 -11.00 -15.57 -9.96
CA LEU A 380 -11.93 -15.60 -8.83
C LEU A 380 -12.23 -14.17 -8.38
N ALA A 381 -13.43 -13.70 -8.67
CA ALA A 381 -13.92 -12.42 -8.19
C ALA A 381 -14.63 -12.59 -6.85
N MET A 382 -14.15 -11.93 -5.81
CA MET A 382 -14.68 -12.02 -4.45
C MET A 382 -15.25 -10.67 -4.01
N TYR A 383 -16.41 -10.71 -3.36
CA TYR A 383 -17.07 -9.56 -2.74
C TYR A 383 -17.32 -9.84 -1.26
N GLY A 384 -16.98 -8.89 -0.38
CA GLY A 384 -17.37 -8.96 1.03
C GLY A 384 -18.83 -8.55 1.20
N GLU A 385 -19.64 -9.34 1.91
CA GLU A 385 -21.08 -9.08 2.10
C GLU A 385 -21.38 -7.69 2.67
N PHE A 386 -20.48 -7.15 3.49
CA PHE A 386 -20.57 -5.83 4.11
C PHE A 386 -19.51 -4.84 3.58
N ASP A 387 -19.03 -5.04 2.36
CA ASP A 387 -18.11 -4.14 1.69
C ASP A 387 -18.85 -2.90 1.15
N ILE A 388 -18.74 -1.79 1.88
CA ILE A 388 -19.35 -0.49 1.55
C ILE A 388 -18.69 0.15 0.32
N GLN A 389 -17.39 -0.06 0.15
CA GLN A 389 -16.60 0.55 -0.91
C GLN A 389 -16.89 -0.12 -2.26
N ALA A 390 -17.01 -1.45 -2.31
CA ALA A 390 -17.40 -2.17 -3.51
C ALA A 390 -18.92 -2.09 -3.79
N ILE A 391 -19.70 -1.58 -2.83
CA ILE A 391 -21.15 -1.29 -2.89
C ILE A 391 -22.03 -2.53 -3.02
N SER A 392 -21.76 -3.43 -3.98
CA SER A 392 -22.60 -4.58 -4.27
C SER A 392 -21.82 -5.72 -4.95
N PRO A 393 -22.33 -6.96 -4.93
CA PRO A 393 -21.68 -8.09 -5.60
C PRO A 393 -21.65 -7.97 -7.13
N LYS A 394 -22.44 -7.08 -7.73
CA LYS A 394 -22.62 -6.97 -9.19
C LYS A 394 -21.32 -6.78 -9.95
N SER A 395 -20.36 -6.04 -9.39
CA SER A 395 -19.05 -5.87 -10.02
C SER A 395 -18.29 -7.20 -10.08
N ALA A 396 -18.25 -7.95 -8.98
CA ALA A 396 -17.55 -9.22 -8.96
C ALA A 396 -18.22 -10.28 -9.86
N GLU A 397 -19.57 -10.32 -9.91
CA GLU A 397 -20.33 -11.11 -10.88
C GLU A 397 -19.96 -10.75 -12.33
N LYS A 398 -19.94 -9.44 -12.65
CA LYS A 398 -19.61 -8.93 -13.98
C LYS A 398 -18.18 -9.25 -14.41
N ILE A 399 -17.20 -9.24 -13.49
CA ILE A 399 -15.82 -9.68 -13.78
C ILE A 399 -15.83 -11.15 -14.24
N ALA A 400 -16.46 -12.04 -13.47
CA ALA A 400 -16.52 -13.46 -13.81
C ALA A 400 -17.21 -13.69 -15.17
N ASP A 401 -18.32 -12.98 -15.43
CA ASP A 401 -19.06 -13.05 -16.68
C ASP A 401 -18.25 -12.59 -17.90
N ILE A 402 -17.54 -11.45 -17.80
CA ILE A 402 -16.70 -10.94 -18.88
C ILE A 402 -15.62 -11.96 -19.21
N VAL A 403 -14.95 -12.51 -18.19
CA VAL A 403 -13.88 -13.50 -18.37
C VAL A 403 -14.41 -14.77 -19.05
N ASN A 404 -15.56 -15.29 -18.60
CA ASN A 404 -16.18 -16.49 -19.19
C ASN A 404 -16.58 -16.29 -20.66
N LYS A 405 -17.09 -15.11 -21.01
CA LYS A 405 -17.47 -14.77 -22.40
C LYS A 405 -16.27 -14.63 -23.35
N ASN A 406 -15.07 -14.41 -22.83
CA ASN A 406 -13.86 -14.13 -23.62
C ASN A 406 -12.80 -15.24 -23.53
N GLY A 407 -13.21 -16.46 -23.15
CA GLY A 407 -12.36 -17.65 -23.19
C GLY A 407 -11.48 -17.88 -21.97
N GLY A 408 -11.67 -17.09 -20.89
CA GLY A 408 -11.12 -17.40 -19.57
C GLY A 408 -12.07 -18.27 -18.74
N LYS A 409 -11.74 -18.46 -17.45
CA LYS A 409 -12.57 -19.19 -16.49
C LYS A 409 -12.83 -18.32 -15.26
N GLY A 410 -13.95 -17.62 -15.25
CA GLY A 410 -14.40 -16.75 -14.17
C GLY A 410 -15.29 -17.48 -13.17
N GLU A 411 -14.95 -17.35 -11.89
CA GLU A 411 -15.74 -17.77 -10.74
C GLU A 411 -16.03 -16.54 -9.86
N PHE A 412 -17.18 -16.53 -9.20
CA PHE A 412 -17.60 -15.46 -8.28
C PHE A 412 -18.04 -16.05 -6.93
N ILE A 413 -17.65 -15.40 -5.83
CA ILE A 413 -18.14 -15.73 -4.49
C ILE A 413 -18.42 -14.47 -3.65
N VAL A 414 -19.39 -14.59 -2.75
CA VAL A 414 -19.59 -13.65 -1.64
C VAL A 414 -18.93 -14.20 -0.38
N VAL A 415 -18.02 -13.42 0.21
CA VAL A 415 -17.45 -13.70 1.51
C VAL A 415 -18.38 -13.14 2.58
N LYS A 416 -19.14 -14.04 3.20
CA LYS A 416 -20.14 -13.67 4.22
C LYS A 416 -19.51 -12.90 5.36
N LYS A 417 -20.26 -11.92 5.87
CA LYS A 417 -19.89 -11.01 6.96
C LYS A 417 -18.68 -10.11 6.72
N ALA A 418 -17.91 -10.30 5.65
CA ALA A 418 -16.67 -9.58 5.45
C ALA A 418 -16.90 -8.19 4.83
N ASP A 419 -16.06 -7.24 5.20
CA ASP A 419 -16.02 -5.89 4.63
C ASP A 419 -14.84 -5.71 3.67
N HIS A 420 -14.62 -4.47 3.23
CA HIS A 420 -13.53 -4.12 2.32
C HIS A 420 -12.11 -4.38 2.87
N GLY A 421 -11.91 -4.27 4.18
CA GLY A 421 -10.61 -4.43 4.85
C GLY A 421 -10.33 -5.84 5.35
N PHE A 422 -11.06 -6.85 4.84
CA PHE A 422 -10.95 -8.25 5.24
C PHE A 422 -11.44 -8.53 6.67
N VAL A 423 -12.37 -7.73 7.19
CA VAL A 423 -12.86 -7.76 8.57
C VAL A 423 -14.31 -8.21 8.60
N ASN A 424 -14.69 -9.04 9.56
CA ASN A 424 -16.05 -9.47 9.76
C ASN A 424 -16.86 -8.46 10.58
N PHE A 425 -18.10 -8.24 10.14
CA PHE A 425 -19.14 -7.49 10.84
C PHE A 425 -20.41 -8.33 10.94
N ASP A 426 -21.32 -7.94 11.83
CA ASP A 426 -22.61 -8.61 11.98
C ASP A 426 -23.68 -8.09 11.02
N SER A 427 -23.52 -6.87 10.54
CA SER A 427 -24.38 -6.24 9.55
C SER A 427 -23.65 -5.10 8.84
N MET A 428 -24.21 -4.66 7.70
CA MET A 428 -23.75 -3.46 7.00
C MET A 428 -23.81 -2.21 7.91
N GLN A 429 -24.84 -2.12 8.76
CA GLN A 429 -25.02 -1.02 9.70
C GLN A 429 -23.92 -1.00 10.77
N HIS A 430 -23.55 -2.17 11.32
CA HIS A 430 -22.45 -2.28 12.27
C HIS A 430 -21.11 -1.81 11.64
N ASN A 431 -20.87 -2.16 10.37
CA ASN A 431 -19.70 -1.62 9.64
C ASN A 431 -19.75 -0.09 9.52
N ALA A 432 -20.87 0.46 9.03
CA ALA A 432 -21.05 1.90 8.84
C ALA A 432 -20.86 2.69 10.15
N GLU A 433 -21.40 2.21 11.27
CA GLU A 433 -21.24 2.83 12.60
C GLU A 433 -19.80 2.81 13.08
N THR A 434 -19.10 1.68 12.88
CA THR A 434 -17.71 1.48 13.27
C THR A 434 -16.75 2.37 12.48
N LEU A 435 -17.06 2.63 11.20
CA LEU A 435 -16.36 3.62 10.39
C LEU A 435 -16.66 5.04 10.88
N GLY A 436 -17.94 5.36 11.10
CA GLY A 436 -18.39 6.70 11.48
C GLY A 436 -17.91 7.17 12.86
N ASN A 437 -17.71 6.25 13.80
CA ASN A 437 -17.21 6.56 15.15
C ASN A 437 -15.69 6.40 15.31
N GLY A 438 -14.97 6.00 14.25
CA GLY A 438 -13.51 5.87 14.24
C GLY A 438 -12.96 4.63 14.97
N THR A 439 -13.79 3.65 15.32
CA THR A 439 -13.36 2.43 16.05
C THR A 439 -12.94 1.27 15.16
N TYR A 440 -13.01 1.44 13.84
CA TYR A 440 -12.69 0.42 12.83
C TYR A 440 -11.37 -0.29 13.06
N MET A 441 -10.26 0.43 13.29
CA MET A 441 -8.96 -0.22 13.43
C MET A 441 -8.88 -1.12 14.68
N THR A 442 -9.56 -0.73 15.76
CA THR A 442 -9.66 -1.55 16.98
C THR A 442 -10.48 -2.81 16.71
N HIS A 443 -11.61 -2.69 16.01
CA HIS A 443 -12.45 -3.82 15.63
C HIS A 443 -11.71 -4.78 14.68
N ALA A 444 -10.99 -4.24 13.69
CA ALA A 444 -10.27 -4.97 12.65
C ALA A 444 -9.22 -5.93 13.23
N ARG A 445 -8.50 -5.51 14.27
CA ARG A 445 -7.49 -6.34 14.96
C ARG A 445 -8.04 -7.71 15.36
N ASP A 446 -9.25 -7.74 15.88
CA ASP A 446 -9.83 -8.93 16.51
C ASP A 446 -10.78 -9.70 15.58
N ASN A 447 -11.17 -9.14 14.44
CA ASN A 447 -12.26 -9.66 13.60
C ASN A 447 -11.86 -10.00 12.16
N TYR A 448 -10.63 -10.44 11.91
CA TYR A 448 -10.20 -10.89 10.58
C TYR A 448 -11.12 -11.98 9.98
N SER A 449 -11.43 -11.88 8.69
CA SER A 449 -12.24 -12.84 7.95
C SER A 449 -11.43 -14.06 7.49
N VAL A 450 -11.38 -15.08 8.36
CA VAL A 450 -10.74 -16.38 8.05
C VAL A 450 -11.35 -17.06 6.82
N ALA A 451 -12.62 -16.79 6.50
CA ALA A 451 -13.29 -17.33 5.31
C ALA A 451 -12.59 -16.88 4.02
N LEU A 452 -12.12 -15.63 3.96
CA LEU A 452 -11.41 -15.10 2.81
C LEU A 452 -10.09 -15.85 2.56
N GLY A 453 -9.26 -16.01 3.61
CA GLY A 453 -8.02 -16.77 3.52
C GLY A 453 -8.27 -18.22 3.09
N LYS A 454 -9.26 -18.88 3.69
CA LYS A 454 -9.62 -20.26 3.36
C LYS A 454 -10.06 -20.45 1.91
N GLU A 455 -10.98 -19.62 1.41
CA GLU A 455 -11.49 -19.78 0.03
C GLU A 455 -10.43 -19.41 -1.01
N SER A 456 -9.64 -18.35 -0.77
CA SER A 456 -8.54 -17.99 -1.67
C SER A 456 -7.46 -19.08 -1.74
N VAL A 457 -7.04 -19.65 -0.60
CA VAL A 457 -6.10 -20.79 -0.56
C VAL A 457 -6.66 -22.00 -1.29
N LYS A 458 -7.90 -22.38 -1.00
CA LYS A 458 -8.56 -23.54 -1.62
C LYS A 458 -8.59 -23.38 -3.14
N TRP A 459 -8.98 -22.20 -3.62
CA TRP A 459 -9.04 -21.93 -5.04
C TRP A 459 -7.65 -21.97 -5.68
N MET A 460 -6.66 -21.28 -5.12
CA MET A 460 -5.29 -21.27 -5.65
C MET A 460 -4.70 -22.69 -5.71
N LYS A 461 -4.84 -23.49 -4.65
CA LYS A 461 -4.35 -24.89 -4.62
C LYS A 461 -4.96 -25.74 -5.73
N ALA A 462 -6.25 -25.55 -6.04
CA ALA A 462 -6.91 -26.27 -7.13
C ALA A 462 -6.42 -25.86 -8.52
N LYS A 463 -5.72 -24.73 -8.64
CA LYS A 463 -5.16 -24.26 -9.91
C LYS A 463 -3.65 -24.48 -10.02
N VAL A 464 -2.89 -24.73 -8.96
CA VAL A 464 -1.45 -25.04 -9.09
C VAL A 464 -1.26 -26.20 -10.07
N LYS A 465 -0.30 -26.08 -10.98
CA LYS A 465 0.03 -27.13 -11.97
C LYS A 465 0.66 -28.36 -11.35
#